data_AF-A0A212KUK4-F1
#
_entry.id   AF-A0A212KUK4-F1
#
_cell.length_a   1.000
_cell.length_b   1.000
_cell.length_c   1.000
_cell.angle_alpha   90.00
_cell.angle_beta   90.00
_cell.angle_gamma   90.00
#
_symmetry.space_group_name_H-M   'P 1'
#
loop_
_entity.id
_entity.type
_entity.pdbx_description
1 polymer ?
#
loop_
_entity_poly.entity_id
_entity_poly.type
_entity_poly.pdbx_seq_one_letter_code
_entity_poly.pdbx_strand_id
1 'polypeptide(L)'
;MDKGGKFDLVEMPSTLKAIAWCEYLESHAARLYASGGTPEMDSAKALLKKIKKGDLEDGFSLRDVYYGKNWAKLSNRKEVEGAINVLQDMACLKSSILNPDCHLISCLCVA
;
A
#
# COMPACT_ATOMS: atom_id res chain seq x y z
N MET A 1 -28.87 17.71 43.91
CA MET A 1 -28.90 16.28 43.57
C MET A 1 -27.96 16.06 42.39
N ASP A 2 -26.74 15.60 42.66
CA ASP A 2 -25.77 15.24 41.62
C ASP A 2 -26.04 13.78 41.21
N LYS A 3 -26.39 13.56 39.94
CA LYS A 3 -26.53 12.21 39.39
C LYS A 3 -25.14 11.73 39.02
N GLY A 4 -24.49 11.04 39.95
CA GLY A 4 -23.22 10.35 39.70
C GLY A 4 -23.32 9.49 38.45
N GLY A 5 -22.60 9.90 37.40
CA GLY A 5 -22.50 9.18 36.14
C GLY A 5 -21.90 7.81 36.39
N LYS A 6 -22.72 6.78 36.20
CA LYS A 6 -22.26 5.39 36.17
C LYS A 6 -21.41 5.21 34.93
N PHE A 7 -20.09 5.18 35.09
CA PHE A 7 -19.23 4.61 34.07
C PHE A 7 -19.59 3.13 34.00
N ASP A 8 -20.10 2.67 32.87
CA ASP A 8 -20.33 1.25 32.62
C ASP A 8 -18.97 0.56 32.53
N LEU A 9 -18.45 0.15 33.68
CA LEU A 9 -17.19 -0.56 33.81
C LEU A 9 -17.31 -1.90 33.09
N VAL A 10 -16.48 -2.09 32.07
CA VAL A 10 -16.43 -3.36 31.34
C VAL A 10 -15.71 -4.38 32.22
N GLU A 11 -16.43 -5.42 32.60
CA GLU A 11 -15.90 -6.52 33.40
C GLU A 11 -14.79 -7.27 32.64
N MET A 12 -13.71 -7.63 33.35
CA MET A 12 -12.58 -8.45 32.85
C MET A 12 -12.97 -9.58 31.87
N PRO A 13 -13.97 -10.44 32.14
CA PRO A 13 -14.36 -11.51 31.21
C PRO A 13 -14.86 -11.01 29.85
N SER A 14 -15.48 -9.83 29.79
CA SER A 14 -15.93 -9.21 28.54
C SER A 14 -14.75 -8.70 27.71
N THR A 15 -13.73 -8.13 28.37
CA THR A 15 -12.49 -7.67 27.72
C THR A 15 -11.70 -8.85 27.14
N LEU A 16 -11.58 -9.95 27.88
CA LEU A 16 -10.91 -11.17 27.38
C LEU A 16 -11.61 -11.77 26.16
N LYS A 17 -12.94 -11.77 26.15
CA LYS A 17 -13.72 -12.19 24.98
C LYS A 17 -13.47 -11.25 23.79
N ALA A 18 -13.46 -9.94 24.00
CA ALA A 18 -13.18 -8.98 22.93
C ALA A 18 -11.80 -9.21 22.31
N ILE A 19 -10.77 -9.45 23.13
CA ILE A 19 -9.41 -9.77 22.65
C ILE A 19 -9.41 -11.04 21.80
N ALA A 20 -10.04 -12.11 22.27
CA ALA A 20 -10.15 -13.36 21.50
C ALA A 20 -10.91 -13.17 20.17
N TRP A 21 -11.90 -12.28 20.14
CA TRP A 21 -12.60 -11.92 18.91
C TRP A 21 -11.75 -11.09 17.95
N CYS A 22 -10.86 -10.24 18.45
CA CYS A 22 -9.93 -9.49 17.60
C CYS A 22 -9.06 -10.42 16.76
N GLU A 23 -8.48 -11.48 17.35
CA GLU A 23 -7.63 -12.45 16.63
C GLU A 23 -8.41 -13.13 15.48
N TYR A 24 -9.66 -13.53 15.74
CA TYR A 24 -10.51 -14.14 14.72
C TYR A 24 -10.89 -13.15 13.60
N LEU A 25 -11.27 -11.93 13.97
CA LEU A 25 -11.68 -10.88 13.02
C LEU A 25 -10.52 -10.40 12.16
N GLU A 26 -9.30 -10.35 12.71
CA GLU A 26 -8.09 -9.99 11.96
C GLU A 26 -7.83 -10.99 10.84
N SER A 27 -7.80 -12.28 11.15
CA SER A 27 -7.65 -13.34 10.14
C SER A 27 -8.78 -13.31 9.10
N HIS A 28 -10.01 -13.02 9.54
CA HIS A 28 -11.16 -12.90 8.64
C HIS A 28 -11.05 -11.70 7.69
N ALA A 29 -10.66 -10.53 8.20
CA ALA A 29 -10.40 -9.34 7.41
C ALA A 29 -9.25 -9.56 6.43
N ALA A 30 -8.15 -10.18 6.86
CA ALA A 30 -7.04 -10.52 6.00
C ALA A 30 -7.48 -11.40 4.82
N ARG A 31 -8.35 -12.39 5.05
CA ARG A 31 -8.89 -13.25 3.97
C ARG A 31 -9.85 -12.53 3.04
N LEU A 32 -10.79 -11.75 3.57
CA LEU A 32 -11.74 -10.98 2.77
C LEU A 32 -11.01 -9.99 1.88
N TYR A 33 -10.10 -9.20 2.45
CA TYR A 33 -9.33 -8.22 1.70
C TYR A 33 -8.23 -8.83 0.82
N ALA A 34 -7.72 -10.04 1.13
CA ALA A 34 -6.79 -10.75 0.25
C ALA A 34 -7.43 -11.11 -1.09
N SER A 35 -8.73 -11.43 -1.11
CA SER A 35 -9.46 -11.71 -2.35
C SER A 35 -9.73 -10.46 -3.21
N GLY A 36 -9.57 -9.26 -2.63
CA GLY A 36 -9.67 -7.97 -3.32
C GLY A 36 -8.37 -7.48 -3.94
N GLY A 37 -7.32 -8.32 -4.00
CA GLY A 37 -6.04 -7.94 -4.61
C GLY A 37 -6.19 -7.66 -6.10
N THR A 38 -6.21 -6.37 -6.47
CA THR A 38 -6.23 -5.97 -7.86
C THR A 38 -4.83 -6.16 -8.49
N PRO A 39 -4.73 -6.44 -9.79
CA PRO A 39 -3.44 -6.58 -10.46
C PRO A 39 -2.55 -5.33 -10.27
N GLU A 40 -3.13 -4.14 -10.16
CA GLU A 40 -2.43 -2.89 -9.88
C GLU A 40 -1.77 -2.86 -8.49
N MET A 41 -2.44 -3.41 -7.48
CA MET A 41 -1.90 -3.54 -6.12
C MET A 41 -0.69 -4.50 -6.10
N ASP A 42 -0.76 -5.54 -6.90
CA ASP A 42 0.30 -6.52 -7.08
C ASP A 42 1.51 -5.94 -7.83
N SER A 43 1.27 -5.12 -8.86
CA SER A 43 2.29 -4.32 -9.55
C SER A 43 2.91 -3.27 -8.61
N ALA A 44 2.12 -2.59 -7.78
CA ALA A 44 2.59 -1.64 -6.78
C ALA A 44 3.53 -2.29 -5.76
N LYS A 45 3.17 -3.48 -5.24
CA LYS A 45 4.05 -4.26 -4.35
C LYS A 45 5.36 -4.64 -5.04
N ALA A 46 5.30 -5.06 -6.31
CA ALA A 46 6.49 -5.38 -7.09
C ALA A 46 7.40 -4.15 -7.25
N LEU A 47 6.82 -2.99 -7.57
CA LEU A 47 7.55 -1.72 -7.74
C LEU A 47 8.22 -1.27 -6.44
N LEU A 48 7.48 -1.30 -5.32
CA LEU A 48 8.04 -1.01 -3.98
C LEU A 48 9.21 -1.91 -3.62
N LYS A 49 9.12 -3.21 -3.93
CA LYS A 49 10.21 -4.15 -3.65
C LYS A 49 11.47 -3.80 -4.43
N LYS A 50 11.32 -3.26 -5.64
CA LYS A 50 12.45 -2.79 -6.48
C LYS A 50 13.08 -1.52 -5.93
N ILE A 51 12.25 -0.55 -5.55
CA ILE A 51 12.70 0.69 -4.90
C ILE A 51 13.46 0.37 -3.60
N LYS A 52 12.89 -0.45 -2.71
CA LYS A 52 13.53 -0.86 -1.45
C LYS A 52 14.84 -1.62 -1.64
N LYS A 53 14.98 -2.35 -2.75
CA LYS A 53 16.21 -3.06 -3.09
C LYS A 53 17.29 -2.13 -3.68
N GLY A 54 16.93 -0.91 -4.09
CA GLY A 54 17.82 -0.02 -4.83
C GLY A 54 17.98 -0.42 -6.30
N ASP A 55 17.06 -1.24 -6.85
CA ASP A 55 17.06 -1.59 -8.28
C ASP A 55 16.59 -0.38 -9.15
N LEU A 56 16.01 0.66 -8.53
CA LEU A 56 15.51 1.90 -9.13
C LEU A 56 16.08 3.10 -8.38
N GLU A 57 16.66 4.05 -9.12
CA GLU A 57 17.13 5.33 -8.59
C GLU A 57 15.98 6.32 -8.41
N ASP A 58 16.19 7.32 -7.54
CA ASP A 58 15.23 8.42 -7.38
C ASP A 58 15.17 9.24 -8.68
N GLY A 59 13.96 9.61 -9.12
CA GLY A 59 13.76 10.24 -10.42
C GLY A 59 13.76 9.26 -11.60
N PHE A 60 13.42 7.98 -11.38
CA PHE A 60 13.21 7.03 -12.48
C PHE A 60 12.03 7.45 -13.37
N SER A 61 12.09 7.07 -14.66
CA SER A 61 10.96 7.25 -15.57
C SER A 61 10.13 5.97 -15.69
N LEU A 62 8.85 6.12 -16.06
CA LEU A 62 7.97 5.01 -16.44
C LEU A 62 8.64 4.05 -17.43
N ARG A 63 9.34 4.61 -18.42
CA ARG A 63 10.01 3.85 -19.48
C ARG A 63 11.14 2.99 -18.95
N ASP A 64 11.91 3.49 -17.99
CA ASP A 64 13.03 2.75 -17.41
C ASP A 64 12.56 1.47 -16.70
N VAL A 65 11.35 1.51 -16.13
CA VAL A 65 10.73 0.36 -15.45
C VAL A 65 10.32 -0.74 -16.43
N TYR A 66 9.50 -0.43 -17.45
CA TYR A 66 8.96 -1.47 -18.34
C TYR A 66 9.92 -1.88 -19.47
N TYR A 67 10.84 -0.99 -19.90
CA TYR A 67 11.78 -1.28 -20.99
C TYR A 67 13.08 -1.95 -20.50
N GLY A 68 13.48 -1.70 -19.25
CA GLY A 68 14.81 -2.07 -18.77
C GLY A 68 14.99 -3.54 -18.43
N LYS A 69 13.99 -4.19 -17.79
CA LYS A 69 14.24 -5.51 -17.14
C LYS A 69 13.08 -6.53 -17.16
N ASN A 70 11.99 -6.33 -17.93
CA ASN A 70 10.85 -7.26 -18.03
C ASN A 70 10.44 -7.88 -16.67
N TRP A 71 10.34 -7.03 -15.64
CA TRP A 71 10.04 -7.50 -14.30
C TRP A 71 8.63 -8.07 -14.24
N ALA A 72 8.47 -9.20 -13.53
CA ALA A 72 7.16 -9.79 -13.33
C ALA A 72 6.21 -8.76 -12.68
N LYS A 73 5.04 -8.57 -13.28
CA LYS A 73 4.01 -7.59 -12.89
C LYS A 73 4.37 -6.12 -13.15
N LEU A 74 5.43 -5.84 -13.89
CA LEU A 74 5.84 -4.50 -14.35
C LEU A 74 6.31 -4.55 -15.82
N SER A 75 5.67 -5.42 -16.61
CA SER A 75 6.11 -5.79 -17.95
C SER A 75 5.59 -4.85 -19.04
N ASN A 76 4.50 -4.15 -18.75
CA ASN A 76 3.86 -3.24 -19.69
C ASN A 76 3.56 -1.89 -19.03
N ARG A 77 3.34 -0.89 -19.86
CA ARG A 77 3.06 0.48 -19.41
C ARG A 77 1.87 0.56 -18.46
N LYS A 78 0.79 -0.19 -18.74
CA LYS A 78 -0.44 -0.18 -17.93
C LYS A 78 -0.22 -0.69 -16.51
N GLU A 79 0.56 -1.76 -16.35
CA GLU A 79 0.94 -2.31 -15.05
C GLU A 79 1.75 -1.32 -14.22
N VAL A 80 2.70 -0.63 -14.86
CA VAL A 80 3.53 0.38 -14.17
C VAL A 80 2.69 1.62 -13.82
N GLU A 81 1.84 2.11 -14.72
CA GLU A 81 0.93 3.23 -14.43
C GLU A 81 -0.05 2.89 -13.31
N GLY A 82 -0.65 1.69 -13.33
CA GLY A 82 -1.51 1.19 -12.25
C GLY A 82 -0.77 1.11 -10.92
N ALA A 83 0.46 0.61 -10.92
CA ALA A 83 1.31 0.58 -9.74
C ALA A 83 1.56 1.98 -9.17
N ILE A 84 1.87 2.96 -10.03
CA ILE A 84 2.14 4.34 -9.61
C ILE A 84 0.89 4.98 -9.02
N ASN A 85 -0.27 4.81 -9.65
CA ASN A 85 -1.54 5.34 -9.13
C ASN A 85 -1.82 4.83 -7.72
N VAL A 86 -1.70 3.51 -7.51
CA VAL A 86 -1.88 2.90 -6.19
C VAL A 86 -0.87 3.47 -5.16
N LEU A 87 0.39 3.66 -5.56
CA LEU A 87 1.41 4.20 -4.66
C LEU A 87 1.26 5.70 -4.39
N GLN A 88 0.65 6.45 -5.30
CA GLN A 88 0.27 7.84 -5.10
C GLN A 88 -0.92 7.96 -4.14
N ASP A 89 -1.93 7.09 -4.29
CA ASP A 89 -3.06 7.00 -3.36
C ASP A 89 -2.59 6.65 -1.94
N MET A 90 -1.52 5.84 -1.83
CA MET A 90 -0.85 5.51 -0.57
C MET A 90 0.20 6.56 -0.13
N ALA A 91 0.32 7.69 -0.83
CA ALA A 91 1.25 8.79 -0.55
C ALA A 91 2.75 8.42 -0.50
N CYS A 92 3.19 7.33 -1.14
CA CYS A 92 4.60 6.91 -1.18
C CYS A 92 5.40 7.54 -2.34
N LEU A 93 4.75 7.99 -3.42
CA LEU A 93 5.42 8.54 -4.61
C LEU A 93 4.91 9.93 -4.98
N LYS A 94 5.79 10.75 -5.56
CA LYS A 94 5.44 12.05 -6.13
C LYS A 94 5.87 12.11 -7.60
N SER A 95 4.93 12.37 -8.51
CA SER A 95 5.25 12.59 -9.92
C SER A 95 5.55 14.08 -10.16
N SER A 96 6.66 14.38 -10.83
CA SER A 96 7.01 15.73 -11.28
C SER A 96 7.03 15.77 -12.81
N ILE A 97 6.28 16.71 -13.39
CA ILE A 97 6.12 16.84 -14.85
C ILE A 97 7.33 17.62 -15.41
N LEU A 98 8.25 16.93 -16.08
CA LEU A 98 9.28 17.54 -16.93
C LEU A 98 9.32 16.73 -18.24
N ASN A 99 8.73 17.29 -19.30
CA ASN A 99 8.46 16.71 -20.63
C ASN A 99 7.28 15.72 -20.76
N PRO A 100 6.51 15.79 -21.87
CA PRO A 100 5.34 14.94 -22.13
C PRO A 100 5.69 13.46 -22.35
N ASP A 101 6.96 13.15 -22.59
CA ASP A 101 7.45 11.78 -22.80
C ASP A 101 8.16 11.18 -21.57
N CYS A 102 8.42 11.99 -20.52
CA CYS A 102 9.17 11.58 -19.32
C CYS A 102 8.48 12.07 -18.05
N HIS A 103 7.57 11.26 -17.49
CA HIS A 103 7.16 11.47 -16.11
C HIS A 103 8.28 11.01 -15.19
N LEU A 104 9.03 11.96 -14.62
CA LEU A 104 10.00 11.68 -13.56
C LEU A 104 9.25 11.44 -12.26
N ILE A 105 9.57 10.32 -11.60
CA ILE A 105 8.92 9.90 -10.37
C ILE A 105 9.96 9.92 -9.26
N SER A 106 9.69 10.74 -8.25
CA SER A 106 10.49 10.76 -7.04
C SER A 106 9.91 9.81 -5.98
N CYS A 107 10.79 9.00 -5.41
CA CYS A 107 10.50 8.08 -4.33
C CYS A 107 10.53 8.81 -2.99
N LEU A 108 9.36 8.98 -2.37
CA LEU A 108 9.24 9.55 -1.03
C LEU A 108 8.84 8.49 0.02
N CYS A 109 9.22 7.23 -0.21
CA CYS A 109 8.96 6.18 0.76
C CYS A 109 9.96 6.33 1.93
N VAL A 110 9.45 6.81 3.06
CA VAL A 110 10.19 6.95 4.33
C VAL A 110 10.58 5.56 4.88
N ALA A 111 11.77 5.53 5.47
CA ALA A 111 12.58 4.42 5.98
C ALA A 111 11.84 3.30 6.73
#